data_AF-A0A540KTJ8-F1
#
_entry.id   AF-A0A540KTJ8-F1
#
_cell.length_a   1.000
_cell.length_b   1.000
_cell.length_c   1.000
_cell.angle_alpha   90.00
_cell.angle_beta   90.00
_cell.angle_gamma   90.00
#
_symmetry.space_group_name_H-M   'P 1'
#
loop_
_entity.id
_entity.type
_entity.pdbx_description
1 polymer ?
#
loop_
_entity_poly.entity_id
_entity_poly.type
_entity_poly.pdbx_seq_one_letter_code
_entity_poly.pdbx_strand_id
1 'polypeptide(L)'
;MMYGFGDDPNPLPESVALMEDIVVEYVTDLVHKAQEIGSKRGRLSVDDFLYLIRKDFPKLNRCRELLSMNEELKQARRAFETDEEKLRKAFETDEEKMRKAFEADEDKVGSTE
;
A
#
# COMPACT_ATOMS: atom_id res chain seq x y z
N MET A 1 -18.82 12.63 -1.24
CA MET A 1 -18.15 13.62 -0.38
C MET A 1 -19.15 14.67 0.10
N MET A 2 -19.89 15.32 -0.81
CA MET A 2 -20.87 16.38 -0.48
C MET A 2 -21.87 16.01 0.62
N TYR A 3 -22.61 14.91 0.48
CA TYR A 3 -23.53 14.42 1.54
C TYR A 3 -22.87 14.24 2.91
N GLY A 4 -21.63 13.74 2.94
CA GLY A 4 -20.86 13.54 4.18
C GLY A 4 -20.48 14.84 4.90
N PHE A 5 -20.58 15.99 4.22
CA PHE A 5 -20.42 17.32 4.79
C PHE A 5 -21.77 18.04 5.00
N GLY A 6 -22.89 17.34 4.88
CA GLY A 6 -24.23 17.84 5.16
C GLY A 6 -25.05 18.30 3.95
N ASP A 7 -24.58 18.05 2.73
CA ASP A 7 -25.35 18.32 1.51
C ASP A 7 -26.47 17.27 1.28
N ASP A 8 -27.29 17.45 0.25
CA ASP A 8 -28.32 16.50 -0.16
C ASP A 8 -27.71 15.16 -0.65
N PRO A 9 -28.38 14.01 -0.44
CA PRO A 9 -27.96 12.73 -1.03
C PRO A 9 -27.85 12.76 -2.55
N ASN A 10 -28.65 13.60 -3.22
CA ASN A 10 -28.67 13.81 -4.65
C ASN A 10 -28.46 15.30 -4.97
N PRO A 11 -27.22 15.81 -4.84
CA PRO A 11 -26.90 17.21 -5.07
C PRO A 11 -27.12 17.59 -6.54
N LEU A 12 -27.30 18.88 -6.79
CA LEU A 12 -27.47 19.41 -8.15
C LEU A 12 -26.24 19.08 -9.02
N PRO A 13 -26.43 18.57 -10.25
CA PRO A 13 -25.32 18.25 -11.15
C PRO A 13 -24.36 19.42 -11.38
N GLU A 14 -24.88 20.65 -11.44
CA GLU A 14 -24.10 21.86 -11.62
C GLU A 14 -23.18 22.15 -10.43
N SER A 15 -23.66 21.91 -9.20
CA SER A 15 -22.84 22.04 -7.99
C SER A 15 -21.72 21.00 -7.95
N VAL A 16 -22.01 19.77 -8.39
CA VAL A 16 -20.99 18.71 -8.48
C VAL A 16 -19.92 19.07 -9.49
N ALA A 17 -20.30 19.55 -10.68
CA ALA A 17 -19.38 19.99 -11.72
C ALA A 17 -18.49 21.15 -11.24
N LEU A 18 -19.07 22.16 -10.59
CA LEU A 18 -18.28 23.27 -10.04
C LEU A 18 -17.32 22.80 -8.94
N MET A 19 -17.73 21.88 -8.07
CA MET A 19 -16.85 21.33 -7.05
C MET A 19 -15.69 20.55 -7.66
N GLU A 20 -15.92 19.82 -8.75
CA GLU A 20 -14.86 19.16 -9.50
C GLU A 20 -13.81 20.16 -9.96
N ASP A 21 -14.22 21.23 -10.62
CA ASP A 21 -13.32 22.28 -11.11
C ASP A 21 -12.48 22.89 -9.95
N ILE A 22 -13.14 23.23 -8.83
CA ILE A 22 -12.46 23.78 -7.64
C ILE A 22 -11.44 22.79 -7.07
N VAL A 23 -11.78 21.49 -7.01
CA VAL A 23 -10.87 20.46 -6.47
C VAL A 23 -9.68 20.26 -7.39
N VAL A 24 -9.89 20.23 -8.71
CA VAL A 24 -8.80 20.08 -9.69
C VAL A 24 -7.83 21.25 -9.59
N GLU A 25 -8.33 22.48 -9.51
CA GLU A 25 -7.51 23.68 -9.32
C GLU A 25 -6.70 23.59 -8.01
N TYR A 26 -7.38 23.28 -6.90
CA TYR A 26 -6.74 23.16 -5.59
C TYR A 26 -5.62 22.12 -5.56
N VAL A 27 -5.85 20.93 -6.11
CA VAL A 27 -4.86 19.86 -6.15
C VAL A 27 -3.67 20.26 -7.02
N THR A 28 -3.92 20.86 -8.17
CA THR A 28 -2.87 21.35 -9.09
C THR A 28 -1.96 22.36 -8.39
N ASP A 29 -2.56 23.36 -7.74
CA ASP A 29 -1.86 24.38 -6.97
C ASP A 29 -1.04 23.79 -5.80
N LEU A 30 -1.62 22.82 -5.08
CA LEU A 30 -0.95 22.17 -3.96
C LEU A 30 0.28 21.40 -4.43
N VAL A 31 0.17 20.68 -5.55
CA VAL A 31 1.28 19.91 -6.14
C VAL A 31 2.37 20.83 -6.65
N HIS A 32 2.04 21.95 -7.30
CA HIS A 32 3.05 22.93 -7.72
C HIS A 32 3.84 23.49 -6.53
N LYS A 33 3.15 23.86 -5.44
CA LYS A 33 3.81 24.33 -4.21
C LYS A 33 4.68 23.25 -3.58
N ALA A 34 4.24 22.00 -3.60
CA ALA A 34 5.02 20.88 -3.05
C ALA A 34 6.25 20.59 -3.91
N GLN A 35 6.09 20.66 -5.23
CA GLN A 35 7.16 20.49 -6.21
C GLN A 35 8.23 21.58 -6.07
N GLU A 36 7.87 22.84 -5.81
CA GLU A 36 8.84 23.91 -5.58
C GLU A 36 9.78 23.59 -4.39
N ILE A 37 9.24 22.98 -3.34
CA ILE A 37 10.00 22.54 -2.17
C ILE A 37 10.86 21.32 -2.54
N GLY A 38 10.24 20.29 -3.13
CA GLY A 38 10.90 19.03 -3.50
C GLY A 38 11.97 19.18 -4.58
N SER A 39 11.86 20.19 -5.44
CA SER A 39 12.83 20.48 -6.51
C SER A 39 14.22 20.79 -5.97
N LYS A 40 14.33 21.36 -4.76
CA LYS A 40 15.62 21.57 -4.09
C LYS A 40 16.34 20.26 -3.76
N ARG A 41 15.59 19.18 -3.57
CA ARG A 41 16.07 17.82 -3.36
C ARG A 41 16.10 16.99 -4.65
N GLY A 42 15.62 17.53 -5.76
CA GLY A 42 15.47 16.83 -7.04
C GLY A 42 14.37 15.76 -7.07
N ARG A 43 13.54 15.63 -6.01
CA ARG A 43 12.43 14.67 -5.97
C ARG A 43 11.29 15.16 -5.08
N LEU A 44 10.06 14.93 -5.54
CA LEU A 44 8.85 15.13 -4.75
C LEU A 44 8.67 13.97 -3.77
N SER A 45 8.31 14.29 -2.53
CA SER A 45 8.07 13.35 -1.45
C SER A 45 6.85 13.73 -0.61
N VAL A 46 6.32 12.77 0.14
CA VAL A 46 5.17 12.99 1.04
C VAL A 46 5.45 14.10 2.06
N ASP A 47 6.69 14.20 2.54
CA ASP A 47 7.12 15.22 3.49
C ASP A 47 6.91 16.65 2.97
N ASP A 48 6.96 16.86 1.65
CA ASP A 48 6.78 18.18 1.04
C ASP A 48 5.31 18.63 1.20
N PHE A 49 4.36 17.70 1.07
CA PHE A 49 2.94 17.95 1.35
C PHE A 49 2.70 18.19 2.84
N LEU A 50 3.32 17.38 3.72
CA LEU A 50 3.22 17.56 5.17
C LEU A 50 3.78 18.92 5.61
N TYR A 51 4.84 19.39 4.95
CA TYR A 51 5.40 20.72 5.20
C TYR A 51 4.42 21.84 4.83
N LEU A 52 3.70 21.73 3.70
CA LEU A 52 2.70 22.74 3.30
C LEU A 52 1.56 22.85 4.31
N ILE A 53 1.07 21.72 4.84
CA ILE A 53 -0.05 21.70 5.80
C ILE A 53 0.38 21.88 7.26
N ARG A 54 1.68 22.09 7.53
CA ARG A 54 2.24 22.06 8.90
C ARG A 54 1.61 23.02 9.91
N LYS A 55 0.94 24.07 9.43
CA LYS A 55 0.27 25.07 10.28
C LYS A 55 -1.16 24.66 10.65
N ASP A 56 -1.75 23.71 9.93
CA ASP A 56 -3.07 23.15 10.22
C ASP A 56 -2.88 21.85 10.99
N PHE A 57 -2.76 21.96 12.32
CA PHE A 57 -2.49 20.83 13.20
C PHE A 57 -3.52 19.69 13.09
N PRO A 58 -4.84 19.96 13.04
CA PRO A 58 -5.83 18.91 12.82
C PRO A 58 -5.60 18.13 11.52
N LYS A 59 -5.40 18.82 10.38
CA LYS A 59 -5.12 18.13 9.10
C LYS A 59 -3.80 17.37 9.13
N LEU A 60 -2.75 17.97 9.70
CA LEU A 60 -1.44 17.36 9.80
C LEU A 60 -1.48 16.06 10.62
N ASN A 61 -2.15 16.07 11.77
CA ASN A 61 -2.29 14.89 12.62
C ASN A 61 -3.08 13.80 11.90
N ARG A 62 -4.19 14.18 11.24
CA ARG A 62 -4.98 13.24 10.45
C ARG A 62 -4.16 12.59 9.33
N CYS A 63 -3.35 13.37 8.61
CA CYS A 63 -2.47 12.82 7.58
C CYS A 63 -1.45 11.83 8.16
N ARG A 64 -0.85 12.14 9.32
CA ARG A 64 0.11 11.24 9.97
C ARG A 64 -0.53 9.93 10.41
N GLU A 65 -1.71 9.97 11.00
CA GLU A 65 -2.47 8.77 11.38
C GLU A 65 -2.74 7.87 10.16
N LEU A 66 -3.23 8.46 9.07
CA LEU A 66 -3.53 7.72 7.85
C LEU A 66 -2.29 7.11 7.21
N LEU A 67 -1.15 7.81 7.25
CA LEU A 67 0.13 7.28 6.78
C LEU A 67 0.62 6.11 7.65
N SER A 68 0.51 6.22 8.98
CA SER A 68 0.86 5.13 9.92
C SER A 68 0.02 3.89 9.64
N MET A 69 -1.31 4.06 9.55
CA MET A 69 -2.24 2.97 9.28
C MET A 69 -1.98 2.32 7.92
N ASN A 70 -1.64 3.11 6.89
CA ASN A 70 -1.28 2.56 5.58
C ASN A 70 -0.01 1.72 5.64
N GLU A 71 1.01 2.14 6.39
CA GLU A 71 2.22 1.33 6.60
C GLU A 71 1.93 0.05 7.38
N GLU A 72 1.10 0.10 8.43
CA GLU A 72 0.66 -1.09 9.16
C GLU A 72 -0.08 -2.08 8.24
N LEU A 73 -0.98 -1.59 7.38
CA LEU A 73 -1.70 -2.42 6.41
C LEU A 73 -0.75 -3.03 5.37
N LYS A 74 0.25 -2.29 4.89
CA LYS A 74 1.26 -2.83 3.97
C LYS A 74 2.10 -3.91 4.63
N GLN A 75 2.50 -3.72 5.89
CA GLN A 75 3.26 -4.72 6.64
C GLN A 75 2.43 -5.99 6.86
N ALA A 76 1.17 -5.86 7.25
CA ALA A 76 0.25 -6.98 7.38
C ALA A 76 0.13 -7.77 6.08
N ARG A 77 -0.07 -7.09 4.93
CA ARG A 77 -0.13 -7.75 3.61
C ARG A 77 1.14 -8.52 3.26
N ARG A 78 2.31 -7.93 3.50
CA ARG A 78 3.61 -8.57 3.25
C ARG A 78 3.84 -9.82 4.11
N ALA A 79 3.37 -9.81 5.35
CA ALA A 79 3.49 -10.96 6.24
C ALA A 79 2.75 -12.18 5.65
N PHE A 80 1.53 -11.98 5.12
CA PHE A 80 0.77 -13.05 4.48
C PHE A 80 1.41 -13.57 3.19
N GLU A 81 1.92 -12.69 2.32
CA GLU A 81 2.63 -13.10 1.09
C GLU A 81 3.88 -13.93 1.41
N THR A 82 4.65 -13.51 2.41
CA THR A 82 5.86 -14.22 2.84
C THR A 82 5.52 -15.58 3.43
N ASP A 83 4.41 -15.67 4.17
CA ASP A 83 3.98 -16.93 4.78
C ASP A 83 3.45 -17.93 3.73
N GLU A 84 2.77 -17.47 2.67
CA GLU A 84 2.41 -18.33 1.52
C GLU A 84 3.64 -18.87 0.79
N GLU A 85 4.66 -18.04 0.52
CA GLU A 85 5.91 -18.51 -0.09
C GLU A 85 6.65 -19.51 0.79
N LYS A 86 6.71 -19.27 2.10
CA LYS A 86 7.31 -20.21 3.05
C LYS A 86 6.54 -21.53 3.08
N LEU A 87 5.21 -21.49 3.05
CA LEU A 87 4.37 -22.69 3.01
C LEU A 87 4.66 -23.51 1.76
N ARG A 88 4.70 -22.87 0.58
CA ARG A 88 5.04 -23.53 -0.70
C ARG A 88 6.40 -24.20 -0.65
N LYS A 89 7.43 -23.49 -0.18
CA LYS A 89 8.79 -24.05 -0.05
C LYS A 89 8.83 -25.22 0.93
N ALA A 90 8.05 -25.18 2.01
CA ALA A 90 7.96 -26.27 2.96
C ALA A 90 7.33 -27.52 2.34
N PHE A 91 6.25 -27.37 1.55
CA PHE A 91 5.66 -28.50 0.81
C PHE A 91 6.60 -29.06 -0.26
N GLU A 92 7.28 -28.22 -1.03
CA GLU A 92 8.24 -28.66 -2.05
C GLU A 92 9.42 -29.44 -1.43
N THR A 93 9.95 -28.97 -0.29
CA THR A 93 11.05 -29.67 0.40
C THR A 93 10.61 -31.00 1.02
N ASP A 94 9.39 -31.10 1.54
CA ASP A 94 8.88 -32.36 2.08
C ASP A 94 8.54 -33.37 0.98
N GLU A 95 8.03 -32.93 -0.18
CA GLU A 95 7.87 -33.79 -1.36
C GLU A 95 9.21 -34.32 -1.87
N GLU A 96 10.25 -33.47 -1.93
CA GLU A 96 11.58 -33.88 -2.39
C GLU A 96 12.24 -34.87 -1.42
N LYS A 97 12.06 -34.70 -0.10
CA LYS A 97 12.51 -35.66 0.91
C LYS A 97 11.80 -37.00 0.78
N MET A 98 10.47 -36.99 0.60
CA MET A 98 9.69 -38.22 0.43
C MET A 98 10.11 -38.98 -0.83
N ARG A 99 10.39 -38.26 -1.92
CA ARG A 99 10.88 -38.85 -3.17
C ARG A 99 12.26 -39.49 -2.99
N LYS A 100 13.21 -38.80 -2.34
CA LYS A 100 14.54 -39.35 -2.04
C LYS A 100 14.50 -40.53 -1.09
N ALA A 101 13.57 -40.55 -0.14
CA ALA A 101 13.38 -41.69 0.77
C ALA A 101 12.89 -42.93 0.02
N PHE A 102 11.98 -42.77 -0.94
CA PHE A 102 11.50 -43.86 -1.79
C PHE A 102 12.60 -44.42 -2.71
N GLU A 103 13.36 -43.53 -3.37
CA GLU A 103 14.49 -43.93 -4.23
C GLU A 103 15.58 -44.68 -3.42
N ALA A 104 15.84 -44.26 -2.17
CA ALA A 104 16.82 -44.91 -1.30
C ALA A 104 16.37 -46.29 -0.75
N ASP A 105 15.06 -46.57 -0.70
CA ASP A 105 14.54 -47.89 -0.34
C ASP A 105 14.54 -48.85 -1.54
N GLU A 106 14.33 -48.36 -2.77
CA GLU A 106 14.45 -49.17 -3.98
C GLU A 106 15.90 -49.68 -4.21
N ASP A 107 16.91 -48.84 -3.96
CA ASP A 107 18.33 -49.23 -4.07
C ASP A 107 18.74 -50.31 -3.05
N LYS A 108 18.04 -50.42 -1.91
CA LYS A 108 18.33 -51.44 -0.89
C LYS A 108 17.72 -52.80 -1.20
N VAL A 109 16.62 -52.84 -1.94
CA VAL A 109 15.97 -54.09 -2.35
C VAL A 109 16.72 -54.75 -3.52
N GLY A 110 17.36 -53.97 -4.39
CA GLY A 110 18.15 -54.47 -5.52
C GLY A 110 19.52 -55.08 -5.18
N SER A 111 19.96 -55.02 -3.92
CA SER A 111 21.31 -55.48 -3.51
C SER A 111 21.31 -56.79 -2.69
N THR A 112 20.18 -57.48 -2.60
CA THR A 112 20.03 -58.76 -1.85
C THR A 112 19.89 -60.03 -2.70
N GLU A 113 20.21 -60.01 -4.00
CA GLU A 113 20.40 -61.24 -4.80
C GLU A 113 21.75 -61.27 -5.53
#